data_AF-A0AAE2EAG8-F1
#
_entry.id   AF-A0AAE2EAG8-F1
#
_cell.length_a   1.000
_cell.length_b   1.000
_cell.length_c   1.000
_cell.angle_alpha   90.00
_cell.angle_beta   90.00
_cell.angle_gamma   90.00
#
_symmetry.space_group_name_H-M   'P 1'
#
loop_
_entity.id
_entity.type
_entity.pdbx_description
1 polymer ?
#
loop_
_entity_poly.entity_id
_entity_poly.type
_entity_poly.pdbx_seq_one_letter_code
_entity_poly.pdbx_strand_id
1 'polypeptide(L)'
;MRKFKYIICHQCEGHGTMENPAFENGFTQSEMAEWEPDMREKYFAGAFDVRCDVCAGDGKLSVPNVAAMSFSERRVLAARRRDERLQAADERLSRQERAMGY
;
A
#
# COMPACT_ATOMS: atom_id res chain seq x y z
N MET A 1 -14.76 0.82 24.91
CA MET A 1 -14.48 0.37 23.52
C MET A 1 -13.11 0.91 23.09
N ARG A 2 -12.26 0.11 22.43
CA ARG A 2 -10.90 0.56 22.05
C ARG A 2 -10.96 1.69 21.02
N LYS A 3 -10.11 2.71 21.16
CA LYS A 3 -10.04 3.89 20.27
C LYS A 3 -9.49 3.57 18.88
N PHE A 4 -8.79 2.45 18.75
CA PHE A 4 -8.31 1.90 17.48
C PHE A 4 -8.85 0.48 17.29
N LYS A 5 -9.03 0.08 16.04
CA LYS A 5 -9.37 -1.27 15.61
C LYS A 5 -8.44 -1.72 14.51
N TYR A 6 -8.23 -3.02 14.39
CA TYR A 6 -7.53 -3.59 13.24
C TYR A 6 -8.53 -3.85 12.11
N ILE A 7 -8.10 -3.56 10.90
CA ILE A 7 -8.75 -4.01 9.66
C ILE A 7 -7.74 -4.82 8.86
N ILE A 8 -8.22 -5.69 7.98
CA ILE A 8 -7.37 -6.35 7.00
C ILE A 8 -6.76 -5.27 6.09
N CYS A 9 -5.48 -5.41 5.75
CA CYS A 9 -4.81 -4.50 4.85
C CYS A 9 -5.51 -4.54 3.48
N HIS A 10 -5.86 -3.38 2.94
CA HIS A 10 -6.54 -3.28 1.65
C HIS A 10 -5.61 -3.50 0.44
N GLN A 11 -4.29 -3.40 0.63
CA GLN A 11 -3.31 -3.57 -0.45
C GLN A 11 -2.96 -5.05 -0.68
N CYS A 12 -2.63 -5.77 0.40
CA CYS A 12 -2.25 -7.19 0.33
C CYS A 12 -3.38 -8.13 0.74
N GLU A 13 -4.57 -7.61 1.03
CA GLU A 13 -5.74 -8.40 1.45
C GLU A 13 -5.50 -9.36 2.63
N GLY A 14 -4.49 -9.08 3.46
CA GLY A 14 -4.12 -9.93 4.60
C GLY A 14 -2.97 -10.89 4.36
N HIS A 15 -2.47 -11.00 3.12
CA HIS A 15 -1.33 -11.86 2.78
C HIS A 15 -0.01 -11.36 3.36
N GLY A 16 0.13 -10.05 3.61
CA GLY A 16 1.37 -9.44 4.10
C GLY A 16 2.46 -9.29 3.03
N THR A 17 2.27 -9.91 1.87
CA THR A 17 3.10 -9.75 0.68
C THR A 17 2.32 -9.07 -0.44
N MET A 18 3.03 -8.52 -1.41
CA MET A 18 2.49 -7.99 -2.64
C MET A 18 3.39 -8.39 -3.80
N GLU A 19 2.84 -8.36 -5.01
CA GLU A 19 3.63 -8.56 -6.21
C GLU A 19 4.81 -7.58 -6.25
N ASN A 20 5.94 -8.05 -6.73
CA ASN A 20 7.16 -7.28 -6.78
C ASN A 20 7.01 -6.12 -7.78
N PRO A 21 7.18 -4.84 -7.37
CA PRO A 21 7.08 -3.69 -8.27
C PRO A 21 8.06 -3.74 -9.45
N ALA A 22 9.15 -4.52 -9.35
CA ALA A 22 10.07 -4.74 -10.47
C ALA A 22 9.39 -5.39 -11.69
N PHE A 23 8.25 -6.07 -11.48
CA PHE A 23 7.50 -6.79 -12.52
C PHE A 23 6.05 -6.30 -12.59
N GLU A 24 5.78 -5.02 -12.30
CA GLU A 24 4.41 -4.45 -12.23
C GLU A 24 3.55 -4.70 -13.49
N ASN A 25 4.18 -4.90 -14.66
CA ASN A 25 3.49 -5.21 -15.92
C ASN A 25 3.51 -6.71 -16.29
N GLY A 26 4.01 -7.55 -15.40
CA GLY A 26 4.25 -8.97 -15.62
C GLY A 26 5.24 -9.25 -16.77
N PHE A 27 5.22 -10.49 -17.22
CA PHE A 27 5.96 -10.95 -18.40
C PHE A 27 4.98 -11.51 -19.43
N THR A 28 5.24 -11.24 -20.71
CA THR A 28 4.49 -11.84 -21.80
C THR A 28 4.72 -13.35 -21.88
N GLN A 29 3.78 -14.07 -22.48
CA GLN A 29 3.92 -15.52 -22.65
C GLN A 29 5.19 -15.91 -23.43
N SER A 30 5.60 -15.11 -24.42
CA SER A 30 6.84 -15.30 -25.17
C SER A 30 8.07 -15.15 -24.29
N GLU A 31 8.13 -14.12 -23.44
CA GLU A 31 9.25 -13.91 -22.51
C GLU A 31 9.34 -15.06 -21.49
N MET A 32 8.20 -15.50 -20.96
CA MET A 32 8.16 -16.63 -20.03
C MET A 32 8.49 -17.97 -20.69
N ALA A 33 8.26 -18.12 -21.99
CA ALA A 33 8.57 -19.36 -22.72
C ALA A 33 10.08 -19.64 -22.80
N GLU A 34 10.90 -18.60 -22.73
CA GLU A 34 12.37 -18.68 -22.71
C GLU A 34 12.93 -19.05 -21.32
N TRP A 35 12.11 -18.99 -20.27
CA TRP A 35 12.56 -19.28 -18.91
C TRP A 35 12.60 -20.78 -18.62
N GLU A 36 13.49 -21.19 -17.71
CA GLU A 36 13.47 -22.56 -17.20
C GLU A 36 12.13 -22.88 -16.50
N PRO A 37 11.59 -24.11 -16.62
CA PRO A 37 10.30 -24.50 -16.04
C PRO A 37 10.17 -24.16 -14.55
N ASP A 38 11.20 -24.46 -13.76
CA ASP A 38 11.25 -24.20 -12.31
C ASP A 38 11.13 -22.70 -11.98
N MET A 39 11.64 -21.82 -12.86
CA MET A 39 11.57 -20.37 -12.66
C MET A 39 10.14 -19.87 -12.87
N ARG A 40 9.42 -20.43 -13.84
CA ARG A 40 8.01 -20.11 -14.08
C ARG A 40 7.14 -20.58 -12.91
N GLU A 41 7.39 -21.78 -12.40
CA GLU A 41 6.67 -22.29 -11.23
C GLU A 41 6.88 -21.40 -10.00
N LYS A 42 8.13 -21.00 -9.71
CA LYS A 42 8.45 -20.06 -8.62
C LYS A 42 7.76 -18.71 -8.77
N TYR A 43 7.67 -18.19 -10.00
CA TYR A 43 6.97 -16.94 -10.28
C TYR A 43 5.50 -17.04 -9.91
N PHE A 44 4.78 -18.04 -10.41
CA PHE A 44 3.36 -18.24 -10.09
C PHE A 44 3.11 -18.64 -8.63
N ALA A 45 4.09 -19.25 -7.97
CA ALA A 45 4.03 -19.55 -6.55
C ALA A 45 4.24 -18.31 -5.64
N GLY A 46 4.52 -17.13 -6.21
CA GLY A 46 4.76 -15.90 -5.44
C GLY A 46 6.13 -15.88 -4.75
N ALA A 47 7.09 -16.68 -5.20
CA ALA A 47 8.42 -16.76 -4.56
C ALA A 47 9.21 -15.44 -4.62
N PHE A 48 8.81 -14.54 -5.52
CA PHE A 48 9.40 -13.21 -5.68
C PHE A 48 8.57 -12.10 -5.05
N ASP A 49 7.44 -12.43 -4.43
CA ASP A 49 6.59 -11.45 -3.75
C ASP A 49 7.38 -10.72 -2.67
N VAL A 50 7.14 -9.42 -2.57
CA VAL A 50 7.83 -8.56 -1.61
C VAL A 50 6.93 -8.26 -0.43
N ARG A 51 7.54 -7.85 0.68
CA ARG A 51 6.80 -7.39 1.85
C ARG A 51 5.91 -6.21 1.47
N CYS A 52 4.62 -6.29 1.82
CA CYS A 52 3.67 -5.21 1.57
C CYS A 52 4.12 -3.92 2.27
N ASP A 53 4.25 -2.85 1.51
CA ASP A 53 4.68 -1.52 1.95
C ASP A 53 3.64 -0.82 2.85
N VAL A 54 2.34 -1.04 2.58
CA VAL A 54 1.25 -0.42 3.32
C VAL A 54 1.11 -0.96 4.75
N CYS A 55 1.17 -2.29 4.93
CA CYS A 55 1.04 -2.91 6.25
C CYS A 55 2.37 -3.36 6.87
N ALA A 56 3.49 -3.13 6.17
CA ALA A 56 4.79 -3.66 6.53
C ALA A 56 4.71 -5.16 6.87
N GLY A 57 4.04 -5.97 6.06
CA GLY A 57 3.97 -7.42 6.25
C GLY A 57 3.08 -7.94 7.39
N ASP A 58 2.39 -7.08 8.13
CA ASP A 58 1.51 -7.53 9.23
C ASP A 58 0.16 -8.09 8.75
N GLY A 59 -0.21 -7.85 7.49
CA GLY A 59 -1.51 -8.23 6.91
C GLY A 59 -2.70 -7.42 7.45
N LYS A 60 -2.48 -6.54 8.44
CA LYS A 60 -3.52 -5.72 9.06
C LYS A 60 -3.06 -4.29 9.28
N LEU A 61 -4.01 -3.38 9.35
CA LEU A 61 -3.80 -1.96 9.60
C LEU A 61 -4.55 -1.53 10.85
N SER A 62 -3.90 -0.75 11.71
CA SER A 62 -4.54 -0.10 12.85
C SER A 62 -5.21 1.18 12.38
N VAL A 63 -6.54 1.26 12.53
CA VAL A 63 -7.33 2.42 12.12
C VAL A 63 -8.14 3.01 13.27
N PRO A 64 -8.40 4.33 13.29
CA PRO A 64 -9.25 4.95 14.30
C PRO A 64 -10.66 4.34 14.32
N ASN A 65 -11.12 3.98 15.50
CA ASN A 65 -12.49 3.52 15.73
C ASN A 65 -13.38 4.72 16.07
N VAL A 66 -13.91 5.39 15.04
CA VAL A 66 -14.68 6.64 15.16
C VAL A 66 -15.89 6.51 16.09
N ALA A 67 -16.51 5.31 16.14
CA ALA A 67 -17.64 5.02 17.03
C ALA A 67 -17.24 4.99 18.52
N ALA A 68 -15.98 4.70 18.83
CA ALA A 68 -15.45 4.69 20.20
C ALA A 68 -14.87 6.05 20.65
N MET A 69 -14.74 7.02 19.73
CA MET A 69 -14.15 8.33 20.00
C MET A 69 -15.19 9.30 20.57
N SER A 70 -14.73 10.28 21.33
CA SER A 70 -15.50 11.44 21.77
C SER A 70 -15.60 12.48 20.65
N PHE A 71 -16.42 13.51 20.86
CA PHE A 71 -16.56 14.59 19.88
C PHE A 71 -15.25 15.37 19.66
N SER A 72 -14.52 15.70 20.74
CA SER A 72 -13.25 16.41 20.66
C SER A 72 -12.19 15.60 19.91
N GLU A 73 -12.05 14.31 20.23
CA GLU A 73 -11.12 13.41 19.52
C GLU A 73 -11.46 13.30 18.03
N ARG A 74 -12.76 13.20 17.67
CA ARG A 74 -13.19 13.20 16.26
C ARG A 74 -12.84 14.50 15.54
N ARG A 75 -12.99 15.65 16.22
CA ARG A 75 -12.63 16.96 15.66
C ARG A 75 -11.14 17.05 15.36
N VAL A 76 -10.28 16.55 16.26
CA VAL A 76 -8.83 16.49 16.04
C VAL A 76 -8.49 15.57 14.86
N LEU A 77 -9.09 14.37 14.79
CA LEU A 77 -8.89 13.45 13.67
C LEU A 77 -9.31 14.06 12.33
N ALA A 78 -10.43 14.79 12.29
CA ALA A 78 -10.91 15.45 11.09
C ALA A 78 -9.97 16.57 10.62
N ALA A 79 -9.43 17.37 11.56
CA ALA A 79 -8.42 18.40 11.25
C ALA A 79 -7.14 17.76 10.67
N ARG A 80 -6.59 16.74 11.35
CA ARG A 80 -5.41 16.02 10.86
C ARG A 80 -5.60 15.47 9.44
N ARG A 81 -6.73 14.80 9.18
CA ARG A 81 -7.05 14.27 7.84
C ARG A 81 -7.20 15.36 6.78
N ARG A 82 -7.59 16.57 7.15
CA ARG A 82 -7.65 17.72 6.23
C ARG A 82 -6.24 18.17 5.87
N ASP A 83 -5.38 18.32 6.86
CA ASP A 83 -4.00 18.76 6.68
C ASP A 83 -3.21 17.75 5.84
N GLU A 84 -3.36 16.44 6.11
CA GLU A 84 -2.77 15.36 5.31
C GLU A 84 -3.18 15.44 3.82
N ARG A 85 -4.44 15.78 3.53
CA ARG A 85 -4.90 15.95 2.14
C ARG A 85 -4.28 17.18 1.46
N LEU A 86 -4.07 18.26 2.20
CA LEU A 86 -3.43 19.47 1.69
C LEU A 86 -1.95 19.21 1.41
N GLN A 87 -1.24 18.57 2.35
CA GLN A 87 0.16 18.15 2.17
C GLN A 87 0.31 17.23 0.96
N ALA A 88 -0.55 16.21 0.82
CA ALA A 88 -0.50 15.32 -0.33
C ALA A 88 -0.77 16.05 -1.66
N ALA A 89 -1.55 17.14 -1.66
CA ALA A 89 -1.77 17.96 -2.85
C ALA A 89 -0.53 18.79 -3.21
N ASP A 90 0.10 19.39 -2.21
CA ASP A 90 1.36 20.13 -2.35
C ASP A 90 2.49 19.23 -2.87
N GLU A 91 2.67 18.05 -2.27
CA GLU A 91 3.65 17.05 -2.71
C GLU A 91 3.43 16.55 -4.14
N ARG A 92 2.18 16.51 -4.61
CA ARG A 92 1.88 16.20 -6.02
C ARG A 92 2.35 17.34 -6.94
N LEU A 93 2.07 18.59 -6.57
CA LEU A 93 2.53 19.76 -7.33
C LEU A 93 4.07 19.84 -7.36
N SER A 94 4.74 19.73 -6.21
CA SER A 94 6.21 19.79 -6.15
C SER A 94 6.89 18.61 -6.85
N ARG A 95 6.24 17.44 -6.96
CA ARG A 95 6.76 16.35 -7.81
C ARG A 95 6.67 16.70 -9.29
N GLN A 96 5.59 17.33 -9.71
CA GLN A 96 5.41 17.77 -11.10
C GLN A 96 6.41 18.89 -11.46
N GLU A 97 6.59 19.88 -10.59
CA GLU A 97 7.56 20.97 -10.80
C GLU A 97 8.98 20.43 -10.96
N ARG A 98 9.41 19.52 -10.06
CA ARG A 98 10.70 18.85 -10.16
C ARG A 98 10.85 18.01 -11.44
N ALA A 99 9.79 17.34 -11.88
CA ALA A 99 9.81 16.58 -13.13
C ALA A 99 9.90 17.48 -14.37
N MET A 100 9.45 18.75 -14.28
CA MET A 100 9.62 19.77 -15.32
C MET A 100 10.93 20.57 -15.20
N GLY A 101 11.75 20.30 -14.18
CA GLY A 101 13.06 20.94 -13.99
C GLY A 101 13.02 22.32 -13.33
N TYR A 102 11.93 22.65 -12.63
CA TYR A 102 11.81 23.85 -11.78
C TYR A 102 12.17 23.54 -10.32
#